data_AF-A0A1M2VXC2-F1
#
_entry.id   AF-A0A1M2VXC2-F1
#
_cell.length_a   1.000
_cell.length_b   1.000
_cell.length_c   1.000
_cell.angle_alpha   90.00
_cell.angle_beta   90.00
_cell.angle_gamma   90.00
#
_symmetry.space_group_name_H-M   'P 1'
#
loop_
_entity.id
_entity.type
_entity.pdbx_description
1 polymer ?
#
loop_
_entity_poly.entity_id
_entity_poly.type
_entity_poly.pdbx_seq_one_letter_code
_entity_poly.pdbx_strand_id
1 'polypeptide(L)'
;MPITPPVELAIAALRDKTLSAEALAFKIVVQCRRAVQLATADAATSARAERADTPGLEEYLWSIWGWLTEVVSEDLSRHDFFADLLVAVKATYNEDNDWIIWGEPFDWANLPLWGSTVAETMHSGLIPSYDEEGVLVPIQPHDEKLGQYILAGDPAPDTLEGRGWARARTRWLNYNAFRARLWALGVDEDPYWAMVMVAGYLEPLSLPEDVWRSKPGDATFPRELGMETGMIWLRVAGARMFICRKVWGRDSKIVTGAGRSGGTWKSVAGYHPDRWAHWKDIVRALVAGEKGEWRVNVMDAAKVSLTLSSLDLRVWLTFAVGYSRHWWPWRE
;
A
#
# COMPACT_ATOMS: atom_id res chain seq x y z
N MET A 1 -9.56 16.20 -35.74
CA MET A 1 -8.49 15.49 -35.00
C MET A 1 -9.16 14.56 -34.01
N PRO A 2 -8.69 13.32 -33.82
CA PRO A 2 -9.23 12.43 -32.79
C PRO A 2 -9.07 13.06 -31.41
N ILE A 3 -10.11 13.00 -30.57
CA ILE A 3 -10.09 13.53 -29.20
C ILE A 3 -9.31 12.53 -28.34
N THR A 4 -8.16 12.94 -27.79
CA THR A 4 -7.39 12.10 -26.86
C THR A 4 -8.22 11.82 -25.60
N PRO A 5 -8.39 10.54 -25.20
CA PRO A 5 -9.09 10.17 -23.98
C PRO A 5 -8.50 10.86 -22.73
N PRO A 6 -9.33 11.30 -21.77
CA PRO A 6 -8.86 11.92 -20.52
C PRO A 6 -7.87 11.05 -19.74
N VAL A 7 -8.06 9.74 -19.75
CA VAL A 7 -7.17 8.78 -19.07
C VAL A 7 -5.77 8.79 -19.66
N GLU A 8 -5.61 8.84 -20.99
CA GLU A 8 -4.31 8.86 -21.65
C GLU A 8 -3.51 10.12 -21.32
N LEU A 9 -4.20 11.27 -21.25
CA LEU A 9 -3.57 12.54 -20.87
C LEU A 9 -3.07 12.53 -19.43
N ALA A 10 -3.84 11.92 -18.53
CA ALA A 10 -3.46 11.82 -17.13
C ALA A 10 -2.37 10.75 -16.91
N ILE A 11 -2.35 9.64 -17.66
CA ILE A 11 -1.22 8.69 -17.67
C ILE A 11 0.07 9.38 -18.15
N ALA A 12 0.00 10.16 -19.23
CA ALA A 12 1.14 10.92 -19.71
C ALA A 12 1.63 11.92 -18.64
N ALA A 13 0.72 12.58 -17.94
CA ALA A 13 1.06 13.48 -16.84
C ALA A 13 1.65 12.75 -15.63
N LEU A 14 1.17 11.55 -15.29
CA LEU A 14 1.76 10.72 -14.25
C LEU A 14 3.23 10.40 -14.57
N ARG A 15 3.58 10.18 -15.83
CA ARG A 15 4.95 9.86 -16.28
C ARG A 15 5.86 11.09 -16.43
N ASP A 16 5.30 12.28 -16.47
CA ASP A 16 6.04 13.52 -16.61
C ASP A 16 6.77 13.89 -15.31
N LYS A 17 8.11 13.76 -15.32
CA LYS A 17 8.97 14.07 -14.18
C LYS A 17 9.21 15.57 -13.97
N THR A 18 8.68 16.44 -14.85
CA THR A 18 8.86 17.90 -14.77
C THR A 18 7.72 18.62 -14.05
N LEU A 19 6.59 17.94 -13.81
CA LEU A 19 5.45 18.51 -13.11
C LEU A 19 5.69 18.53 -11.60
N SER A 20 5.16 19.55 -10.92
CA SER A 20 5.00 19.52 -9.46
C SER A 20 3.81 18.64 -9.07
N ALA A 21 3.76 18.23 -7.81
CA ALA A 21 2.66 17.44 -7.25
C ALA A 21 1.32 18.18 -7.39
N GLU A 22 1.30 19.49 -7.13
CA GLU A 22 0.10 20.33 -7.23
C GLU A 22 -0.36 20.51 -8.67
N ALA A 23 0.59 20.70 -9.60
CA ALA A 23 0.29 20.84 -11.02
C ALA A 23 -0.32 19.54 -11.58
N LEU A 24 0.18 18.38 -11.13
CA LEU A 24 -0.37 17.09 -11.49
C LEU A 24 -1.74 16.85 -10.82
N ALA A 25 -1.92 17.24 -9.55
CA ALA A 25 -3.22 17.17 -8.87
C ALA A 25 -4.28 17.96 -9.65
N PHE A 26 -3.95 19.18 -10.06
CA PHE A 26 -4.80 20.01 -10.90
C PHE A 26 -5.16 19.32 -12.21
N LYS A 27 -4.18 18.74 -12.90
CA LYS A 27 -4.42 18.00 -14.16
C LYS A 27 -5.36 16.82 -13.96
N ILE A 28 -5.18 16.03 -12.89
CA ILE A 28 -6.07 14.89 -12.58
C ILE A 28 -7.50 15.38 -12.39
N VAL A 29 -7.71 16.41 -11.58
CA VAL A 29 -9.07 16.94 -11.31
C VAL A 29 -9.70 17.53 -12.58
N VAL A 30 -8.94 18.27 -13.39
CA VAL A 30 -9.44 18.79 -14.67
C VAL A 30 -9.82 17.68 -15.64
N GLN A 31 -8.99 16.63 -15.77
CA GLN A 31 -9.31 15.50 -16.64
C GLN A 31 -10.48 14.66 -16.09
N CYS A 32 -10.66 14.61 -14.76
CA CYS A 32 -11.82 14.02 -14.12
C CYS A 32 -13.13 14.70 -14.57
N ARG A 33 -13.19 16.04 -14.49
CA ARG A 33 -14.35 16.81 -15.00
C ARG A 33 -14.60 16.55 -16.47
N ARG A 34 -13.54 16.50 -17.27
CA ARG A 34 -13.63 16.23 -18.71
C ARG A 34 -14.17 14.84 -19.00
N ALA A 35 -13.75 13.81 -18.24
CA ALA A 35 -14.27 12.46 -18.37
C ALA A 35 -15.77 12.42 -18.12
N VAL A 36 -16.23 13.08 -17.05
CA VAL A 36 -17.66 13.20 -16.73
C VAL A 36 -18.44 13.91 -17.85
N GLN A 37 -17.91 15.02 -18.36
CA GLN A 37 -18.57 15.79 -19.43
C GLN A 37 -18.72 14.97 -20.72
N LEU A 38 -17.67 14.26 -21.14
CA LEU A 38 -17.69 13.42 -22.34
C LEU A 38 -18.68 12.25 -22.16
N ALA A 39 -18.60 11.53 -21.03
CA ALA A 39 -19.48 10.42 -20.76
C ALA A 39 -20.96 10.84 -20.62
N THR A 40 -21.23 12.02 -20.07
CA THR A 40 -22.59 12.56 -19.97
C THR A 40 -23.16 12.93 -21.34
N ALA A 41 -22.33 13.51 -22.23
CA ALA A 41 -22.75 13.80 -23.60
C ALA A 41 -23.08 12.51 -24.39
N ASP A 42 -22.29 11.46 -24.19
CA ASP A 42 -22.54 10.14 -24.80
C ASP A 42 -23.77 9.44 -24.16
N ALA A 43 -23.98 9.61 -22.86
CA ALA A 43 -25.16 9.09 -22.17
C ALA A 43 -26.45 9.78 -22.64
N ALA A 44 -26.43 11.09 -22.91
CA ALA A 44 -27.59 11.83 -23.42
C ALA A 44 -28.07 11.32 -24.79
N THR A 45 -27.20 10.62 -25.54
CA THR A 45 -27.54 10.02 -26.84
C THR A 45 -27.88 8.53 -26.74
N SER A 46 -27.78 7.91 -25.56
CA SER A 46 -28.05 6.49 -25.34
C SER A 46 -29.12 6.27 -24.26
N ALA A 47 -29.98 5.27 -24.41
CA ALA A 47 -31.10 5.00 -23.50
C ALA A 47 -30.68 4.44 -22.11
N ARG A 48 -29.44 4.71 -21.66
CA ARG A 48 -28.79 4.03 -20.51
C ARG A 48 -28.83 4.84 -19.21
N ALA A 49 -29.71 5.85 -19.12
CA ALA A 49 -29.74 6.87 -18.06
C ALA A 49 -30.31 6.41 -16.70
N GLU A 50 -30.18 5.13 -16.33
CA GLU A 50 -30.80 4.57 -15.11
C GLU A 50 -29.82 4.34 -13.93
N ARG A 51 -28.58 4.82 -14.00
CA ARG A 51 -27.66 4.75 -12.83
C ARG A 51 -27.56 6.11 -12.15
N ALA A 52 -27.69 6.10 -10.83
CA ALA A 52 -27.47 7.28 -9.97
C ALA A 52 -25.99 7.74 -9.98
N ASP A 53 -25.07 6.86 -10.38
CA ASP A 53 -23.64 7.16 -10.45
C ASP A 53 -23.31 8.13 -11.58
N THR A 54 -22.31 8.98 -11.33
CA THR A 54 -21.83 9.95 -12.30
C THR A 54 -21.12 9.25 -13.47
N PRO A 55 -21.60 9.39 -14.72
CA PRO A 55 -21.02 8.69 -15.87
C PRO A 55 -19.53 8.98 -16.07
N GLY A 56 -18.74 7.94 -16.34
CA GLY A 56 -17.31 8.04 -16.66
C GLY A 56 -16.38 8.35 -15.47
N LEU A 57 -16.92 8.69 -14.31
CA LEU A 57 -16.14 9.07 -13.13
C LEU A 57 -15.37 7.87 -12.55
N GLU A 58 -16.07 6.74 -12.36
CA GLU A 58 -15.50 5.51 -11.81
C GLU A 58 -14.34 5.00 -12.67
N GLU A 59 -14.56 4.83 -13.97
CA GLU A 59 -13.54 4.32 -14.90
C GLU A 59 -12.29 5.19 -14.92
N TYR A 60 -12.46 6.52 -14.92
CA TYR A 60 -11.35 7.46 -14.90
C TYR A 60 -10.53 7.34 -13.62
N LEU A 61 -11.18 7.39 -12.45
CA LEU A 61 -10.50 7.33 -11.15
C LEU A 61 -9.83 5.96 -10.92
N TRP A 62 -10.54 4.87 -11.22
CA TRP A 62 -9.99 3.52 -11.14
C TRP A 62 -8.71 3.39 -11.95
N SER A 63 -8.73 3.89 -13.19
CA SER A 63 -7.58 3.87 -14.07
C SER A 63 -6.41 4.69 -13.52
N ILE A 64 -6.65 5.91 -13.04
CA ILE A 64 -5.59 6.79 -12.56
C ILE A 64 -4.96 6.30 -11.26
N TRP A 65 -5.77 5.79 -10.33
CA TRP A 65 -5.23 5.14 -9.15
C TRP A 65 -4.45 3.89 -9.52
N GLY A 66 -4.96 3.04 -10.43
CA GLY A 66 -4.25 1.87 -10.93
C GLY A 66 -2.88 2.25 -11.50
N TRP A 67 -2.83 3.21 -12.42
CA TRP A 67 -1.57 3.67 -13.00
C TRP A 67 -0.62 4.32 -12.00
N LEU A 68 -1.13 5.05 -11.01
CA LEU A 68 -0.30 5.57 -9.92
C LEU A 68 0.32 4.40 -9.14
N THR A 69 -0.46 3.39 -8.77
CA THR A 69 0.04 2.20 -8.07
C THR A 69 1.09 1.44 -8.87
N GLU A 70 0.94 1.36 -10.19
CA GLU A 70 1.96 0.79 -11.09
C GLU A 70 3.28 1.57 -10.99
N VAL A 71 3.24 2.90 -11.13
CA VAL A 71 4.46 3.72 -11.14
C VAL A 71 5.19 3.67 -9.79
N VAL A 72 4.47 3.75 -8.66
CA VAL A 72 5.11 3.68 -7.33
C VAL A 72 5.66 2.29 -7.01
N SER A 73 5.11 1.25 -7.63
CA SER A 73 5.63 -0.11 -7.50
C SER A 73 6.96 -0.28 -8.26
N GLU A 74 7.14 0.43 -9.38
CA GLU A 74 8.39 0.38 -10.16
C GLU A 74 9.47 1.34 -9.65
N ASP A 75 9.10 2.54 -9.22
CA ASP A 75 10.05 3.64 -8.98
C ASP A 75 9.93 4.21 -7.56
N LEU A 76 10.79 3.71 -6.66
CA LEU A 76 10.92 4.21 -5.28
C LEU A 76 11.19 5.72 -5.20
N SER A 77 11.90 6.29 -6.17
CA SER A 77 12.27 7.71 -6.14
C SER A 77 11.07 8.64 -6.25
N ARG A 78 9.91 8.11 -6.64
CA ARG A 78 8.68 8.88 -6.84
C ARG A 78 7.70 8.82 -5.67
N HIS A 79 8.01 8.07 -4.62
CA HIS A 79 7.11 7.89 -3.48
C HIS A 79 6.75 9.21 -2.82
N ASP A 80 7.73 10.09 -2.60
CA ASP A 80 7.54 11.41 -1.98
C ASP A 80 6.62 12.27 -2.85
N PHE A 81 6.95 12.36 -4.14
CA PHE A 81 6.17 13.10 -5.12
C PHE A 81 4.70 12.64 -5.18
N PHE A 82 4.45 11.33 -5.20
CA PHE A 82 3.08 10.81 -5.27
C PHE A 82 2.33 10.88 -3.94
N ALA A 83 3.05 10.84 -2.81
CA ALA A 83 2.43 11.14 -1.53
C ALA A 83 1.98 12.60 -1.46
N ASP A 84 2.84 13.53 -1.88
CA ASP A 84 2.54 14.96 -1.95
C ASP A 84 1.41 15.25 -2.95
N LEU A 85 1.35 14.51 -4.06
CA LEU A 85 0.23 14.57 -5.02
C LEU A 85 -1.10 14.26 -4.32
N LEU A 86 -1.18 13.15 -3.60
CA LEU A 86 -2.41 12.74 -2.92
C LEU A 86 -2.79 13.70 -1.78
N VAL A 87 -1.79 14.26 -1.08
CA VAL A 87 -2.00 15.37 -0.12
C VAL A 87 -2.61 16.57 -0.84
N ALA A 88 -2.04 16.99 -1.97
CA ALA A 88 -2.51 18.15 -2.74
C ALA A 88 -3.94 17.94 -3.27
N VAL A 89 -4.27 16.71 -3.72
CA VAL A 89 -5.63 16.34 -4.14
C VAL A 89 -6.61 16.52 -2.98
N LYS A 90 -6.32 15.94 -1.80
CA LYS A 90 -7.18 16.04 -0.60
C LYS A 90 -7.35 17.48 -0.11
N ALA A 91 -6.30 18.29 -0.15
CA ALA A 91 -6.30 19.62 0.44
C ALA A 91 -6.94 20.70 -0.45
N THR A 92 -6.82 20.57 -1.77
CA THR A 92 -7.09 21.68 -2.69
C THR A 92 -8.49 21.64 -3.29
N TYR A 93 -9.08 20.45 -3.42
CA TYR A 93 -10.29 20.27 -4.21
C TYR A 93 -11.41 19.78 -3.31
N ASN A 94 -12.19 20.70 -2.77
CA ASN A 94 -13.46 20.39 -2.13
C ASN A 94 -14.58 21.22 -2.77
N GLU A 95 -14.61 21.17 -4.10
CA GLU A 95 -15.67 21.84 -4.85
C GLU A 95 -16.96 21.07 -4.65
N ASP A 96 -18.05 21.78 -4.34
CA ASP A 96 -19.40 21.24 -4.34
C ASP A 96 -19.72 20.70 -5.74
N ASN A 97 -19.56 19.40 -5.92
CA ASN A 97 -20.01 18.69 -7.10
C ASN A 97 -21.02 17.64 -6.66
N ASP A 98 -22.15 17.56 -7.37
CA ASP A 98 -23.19 16.56 -7.11
C ASP A 98 -22.78 15.18 -7.67
N TRP A 99 -21.48 14.86 -7.63
CA TRP A 99 -20.98 13.60 -8.15
C TRP A 99 -21.25 12.47 -7.16
N ILE A 100 -21.57 11.32 -7.73
CA ILE A 100 -21.94 10.10 -7.01
C ILE A 100 -21.11 8.96 -7.58
N ILE A 101 -20.50 8.16 -6.69
CA ILE A 101 -19.82 6.92 -7.01
C ILE A 101 -20.39 5.82 -6.13
N TRP A 102 -20.84 4.72 -6.75
CA TRP A 102 -21.42 3.57 -6.06
C TRP A 102 -22.54 3.95 -5.09
N GLY A 103 -23.37 4.92 -5.48
CA GLY A 103 -24.47 5.46 -4.68
C GLY A 103 -24.06 6.38 -3.53
N GLU A 104 -22.77 6.66 -3.33
CA GLU A 104 -22.26 7.53 -2.27
C GLU A 104 -21.81 8.90 -2.83
N PRO A 105 -21.98 9.99 -2.06
CA PRO A 105 -21.45 11.30 -2.43
C PRO A 105 -19.94 11.28 -2.62
N PHE A 106 -19.48 11.94 -3.67
CA PHE A 106 -18.07 12.09 -3.98
C PHE A 106 -17.40 13.13 -3.08
N ASP A 107 -16.23 12.80 -2.52
CA ASP A 107 -15.41 13.73 -1.73
C ASP A 107 -13.92 13.41 -1.91
N TRP A 108 -13.16 14.35 -2.49
CA TRP A 108 -11.71 14.21 -2.69
C TRP A 108 -10.94 14.01 -1.38
N ALA A 109 -11.44 14.51 -0.25
CA ALA A 109 -10.81 14.29 1.05
C ALA A 109 -10.74 12.79 1.40
N ASN A 110 -11.66 11.99 0.86
CA ASN A 110 -11.71 10.54 1.07
C ASN A 110 -11.01 9.73 -0.02
N LEU A 111 -10.42 10.39 -1.03
CA LEU A 111 -9.79 9.76 -2.20
C LEU A 111 -10.66 8.63 -2.80
N PRO A 112 -11.80 8.96 -3.43
CA PRO A 112 -12.78 7.96 -3.86
C PRO A 112 -12.14 6.90 -4.77
N LEU A 113 -12.53 5.64 -4.56
CA LEU A 113 -11.98 4.43 -5.20
C LEU A 113 -10.52 4.08 -4.87
N TRP A 114 -9.76 4.93 -4.17
CA TRP A 114 -8.38 4.60 -3.79
C TRP A 114 -8.29 3.30 -3.00
N GLY A 115 -9.12 3.15 -1.95
CA GLY A 115 -9.17 1.93 -1.14
C GLY A 115 -9.53 0.67 -1.95
N SER A 116 -10.44 0.80 -2.91
CA SER A 116 -10.84 -0.29 -3.81
C SER A 116 -9.72 -0.68 -4.77
N THR A 117 -9.07 0.29 -5.39
CA THR A 117 -7.89 0.06 -6.24
C THR A 117 -6.77 -0.58 -5.42
N VAL A 118 -6.50 -0.09 -4.22
CA VAL A 118 -5.52 -0.67 -3.31
C VAL A 118 -5.86 -2.14 -3.02
N ALA A 119 -7.12 -2.44 -2.72
CA ALA A 119 -7.54 -3.81 -2.50
C ALA A 119 -7.32 -4.66 -3.75
N GLU A 120 -7.74 -4.20 -4.94
CA GLU A 120 -7.53 -4.93 -6.19
C GLU A 120 -6.06 -5.20 -6.47
N THR A 121 -5.19 -4.19 -6.37
CA THR A 121 -3.73 -4.34 -6.56
C THR A 121 -3.16 -5.43 -5.66
N MET A 122 -3.66 -5.57 -4.42
CA MET A 122 -3.22 -6.63 -3.51
C MET A 122 -3.81 -8.00 -3.85
N HIS A 123 -5.00 -8.05 -4.43
CA HIS A 123 -5.62 -9.31 -4.89
C HIS A 123 -5.03 -9.81 -6.22
N SER A 124 -4.49 -8.91 -7.06
CA SER A 124 -3.82 -9.30 -8.31
C SER A 124 -2.60 -10.21 -8.10
N GLY A 125 -2.10 -10.31 -6.86
CA GLY A 125 -1.08 -11.27 -6.46
C GLY A 125 0.33 -10.92 -6.96
N LEU A 126 1.28 -11.80 -6.68
CA LEU A 126 2.70 -11.65 -7.07
C LEU A 126 3.04 -12.34 -8.39
N ILE A 127 2.02 -12.77 -9.14
CA ILE A 127 2.22 -13.51 -10.38
C ILE A 127 2.71 -12.54 -11.46
N PRO A 128 3.87 -12.81 -12.12
CA PRO A 128 4.36 -11.95 -13.18
C PRO A 128 3.38 -11.92 -14.35
N SER A 129 2.71 -10.80 -14.56
CA SER A 129 1.82 -10.59 -15.70
C SER A 129 2.46 -9.78 -16.83
N TYR A 130 3.62 -9.18 -16.60
CA TYR A 130 4.28 -8.27 -17.54
C TYR A 130 5.80 -8.51 -17.61
N ASP A 131 6.38 -8.42 -18.80
CA ASP A 131 7.84 -8.41 -19.00
C ASP A 131 8.48 -7.06 -18.61
N GLU A 132 9.78 -6.92 -18.89
CA GLU A 132 10.59 -5.72 -18.62
C GLU A 132 10.13 -4.52 -19.46
N GLU A 133 9.53 -4.78 -20.63
CA GLU A 133 8.93 -3.80 -21.52
C GLU A 133 7.47 -3.45 -21.15
N GLY A 134 6.91 -4.10 -20.14
CA GLY A 134 5.53 -3.87 -19.70
C GLY A 134 4.48 -4.50 -20.62
N VAL A 135 4.88 -5.40 -21.51
CA VAL A 135 3.97 -6.17 -22.35
C VAL A 135 3.38 -7.29 -21.52
N LEU A 136 2.05 -7.46 -21.62
CA LEU A 136 1.36 -8.57 -20.96
C LEU A 136 1.91 -9.88 -21.52
N VAL A 137 2.66 -10.63 -20.71
CA VAL A 137 3.16 -11.93 -21.15
C VAL A 137 2.25 -13.01 -20.55
N PRO A 138 1.55 -13.79 -21.36
CA PRO A 138 0.82 -14.95 -20.88
C PRO A 138 1.83 -16.06 -20.57
N ILE A 139 2.48 -16.00 -19.41
CA ILE A 139 3.42 -17.04 -18.97
C ILE A 139 2.66 -18.04 -18.10
N GLN A 140 1.68 -18.73 -18.66
CA GLN A 140 1.12 -19.92 -18.02
C GLN A 140 1.64 -21.14 -18.77
N PRO A 141 2.24 -22.14 -18.10
CA PRO A 141 2.45 -22.27 -16.64
C PRO A 141 3.74 -21.60 -16.11
N HIS A 142 3.73 -21.15 -14.86
CA HIS A 142 4.92 -20.66 -14.13
C HIS A 142 5.56 -21.77 -13.28
N ASP A 143 6.89 -21.73 -13.10
CA ASP A 143 7.58 -22.49 -12.06
C ASP A 143 7.34 -21.83 -10.70
N GLU A 144 6.29 -22.28 -10.00
CA GLU A 144 5.93 -21.79 -8.66
C GLU A 144 7.05 -21.96 -7.64
N LYS A 145 7.91 -22.98 -7.80
CA LYS A 145 9.03 -23.23 -6.90
C LYS A 145 10.15 -22.20 -7.12
N LEU A 146 10.45 -21.89 -8.38
CA LEU A 146 11.35 -20.79 -8.73
C LEU A 146 10.82 -19.47 -8.15
N GLY A 147 9.53 -19.19 -8.35
CA GLY A 147 8.85 -18.02 -7.78
C GLY A 147 8.99 -17.95 -6.27
N GLN A 148 8.70 -19.05 -5.56
CA GLN A 148 8.83 -19.13 -4.11
C GLN A 148 10.23 -18.78 -3.61
N TYR A 149 11.30 -19.29 -4.24
CA TYR A 149 12.68 -18.98 -3.87
C TYR A 149 13.03 -17.52 -4.09
N ILE A 150 12.71 -16.98 -5.27
CA ILE A 150 13.01 -15.58 -5.62
C ILE A 150 12.24 -14.64 -4.70
N LEU A 151 10.94 -14.85 -4.51
CA LEU A 151 10.10 -14.06 -3.60
C LEU A 151 10.63 -14.11 -2.16
N ALA A 152 11.19 -15.24 -1.72
CA ALA A 152 11.81 -15.37 -0.40
C ALA A 152 13.14 -14.61 -0.26
N GLY A 153 13.74 -14.15 -1.37
CA GLY A 153 14.97 -13.35 -1.41
C GLY A 153 16.17 -14.04 -2.04
N ASP A 154 16.01 -15.21 -2.66
CA ASP A 154 17.09 -15.85 -3.40
C ASP A 154 17.38 -15.08 -4.71
N PRO A 155 18.64 -15.04 -5.18
CA PRO A 155 18.99 -14.33 -6.41
C PRO A 155 18.26 -14.96 -7.61
N ALA A 156 17.64 -14.11 -8.42
CA ALA A 156 16.96 -14.57 -9.62
C ALA A 156 17.97 -15.00 -10.70
N PRO A 157 17.74 -16.13 -11.39
CA PRO A 157 18.51 -16.46 -12.58
C PRO A 157 18.23 -15.44 -13.68
N ASP A 158 19.20 -15.25 -14.59
CA ASP A 158 19.04 -14.37 -15.75
C ASP A 158 18.21 -15.02 -16.86
N THR A 159 16.93 -15.25 -16.56
CA THR A 159 15.91 -15.74 -17.49
C THR A 159 14.71 -14.79 -17.45
N LEU A 160 13.90 -14.79 -18.51
CA LEU A 160 12.69 -13.95 -18.57
C LEU A 160 11.78 -14.18 -17.33
N GLU A 161 11.57 -15.44 -16.95
CA GLU A 161 10.78 -15.81 -15.79
C GLU A 161 11.43 -15.39 -14.47
N GLY A 162 12.74 -15.60 -14.31
CA GLY A 162 13.47 -15.17 -13.12
C GLY A 162 13.39 -13.66 -12.91
N ARG A 163 13.57 -12.88 -13.98
CA ARG A 163 13.43 -11.41 -13.97
C ARG A 163 12.00 -10.98 -13.66
N GLY A 164 11.00 -11.68 -14.20
CA GLY A 164 9.58 -11.47 -13.87
C GLY A 164 9.30 -11.62 -12.37
N TRP A 165 9.76 -12.70 -11.74
CA TRP A 165 9.61 -12.92 -10.30
C TRP A 165 10.38 -11.90 -9.45
N ALA A 166 11.60 -11.53 -9.87
CA ALA A 166 12.39 -10.49 -9.19
C ALA A 166 11.69 -9.12 -9.23
N ARG A 167 11.10 -8.78 -10.37
CA ARG A 167 10.30 -7.56 -10.54
C ARG A 167 9.04 -7.61 -9.68
N ALA A 168 8.30 -8.73 -9.67
CA ALA A 168 7.11 -8.88 -8.82
C ALA A 168 7.44 -8.68 -7.33
N ARG A 169 8.53 -9.27 -6.85
CA ARG A 169 9.04 -9.06 -5.49
C ARG A 169 9.32 -7.59 -5.21
N THR A 170 10.03 -6.93 -6.12
CA THR A 170 10.41 -5.51 -5.99
C THR A 170 9.17 -4.62 -5.94
N ARG A 171 8.23 -4.83 -6.87
CA ARG A 171 6.94 -4.13 -6.93
C ARG A 171 6.18 -4.23 -5.62
N TRP A 172 6.10 -5.43 -5.06
CA TRP A 172 5.41 -5.65 -3.78
C TRP A 172 5.99 -4.86 -2.61
N LEU A 173 7.32 -4.91 -2.45
CA LEU A 173 7.99 -4.22 -1.37
C LEU A 173 7.89 -2.70 -1.54
N ASN A 174 8.05 -2.21 -2.77
CA ASN A 174 7.89 -0.79 -3.11
C ASN A 174 6.47 -0.31 -2.82
N TYR A 175 5.46 -1.07 -3.25
CA TYR A 175 4.07 -0.76 -3.00
C TYR A 175 3.76 -0.66 -1.49
N ASN A 176 4.22 -1.62 -0.69
CA ASN A 176 4.04 -1.59 0.76
C ASN A 176 4.80 -0.43 1.42
N ALA A 177 5.99 -0.07 0.92
CA ALA A 177 6.71 1.11 1.40
C ALA A 177 5.95 2.41 1.12
N PHE A 178 5.39 2.54 -0.09
CA PHE A 178 4.55 3.68 -0.45
C PHE A 178 3.31 3.76 0.43
N ARG A 179 2.59 2.65 0.61
CA ARG A 179 1.41 2.59 1.49
C ARG A 179 1.72 2.93 2.94
N ALA A 180 2.82 2.40 3.47
CA ALA A 180 3.27 2.74 4.82
C ALA A 180 3.54 4.24 4.95
N ARG A 181 4.10 4.85 3.90
CA ARG A 181 4.32 6.29 3.85
C ARG A 181 3.03 7.10 3.82
N LEU A 182 2.06 6.71 3.00
CA LEU A 182 0.75 7.40 2.94
C LEU A 182 0.06 7.39 4.30
N TRP A 183 0.09 6.26 5.01
CA TRP A 183 -0.50 6.18 6.34
C TRP A 183 0.30 6.97 7.39
N ALA A 184 1.63 6.96 7.30
CA ALA A 184 2.50 7.77 8.17
C ALA A 184 2.20 9.28 8.03
N LEU A 185 1.89 9.72 6.80
CA LEU A 185 1.52 11.10 6.49
C LEU A 185 0.03 11.42 6.74
N GLY A 186 -0.80 10.43 7.10
CA GLY A 186 -2.24 10.60 7.30
C GLY A 186 -3.03 10.83 6.01
N VAL A 187 -2.47 10.44 4.86
CA VAL A 187 -3.17 10.50 3.56
C VAL A 187 -4.17 9.35 3.44
N ASP A 188 -3.71 8.13 3.74
CA ASP A 188 -4.53 6.94 3.93
C ASP A 188 -4.88 6.85 5.42
N GLU A 189 -6.15 6.60 5.75
CA GLU A 189 -6.61 6.52 7.13
C GLU A 189 -6.72 5.09 7.64
N ASP A 190 -6.63 4.09 6.77
CA ASP A 190 -6.89 2.71 7.13
C ASP A 190 -5.74 2.09 7.95
N PRO A 191 -5.90 1.90 9.28
CA PRO A 191 -4.86 1.32 10.11
C PRO A 191 -4.88 -0.22 10.05
N TYR A 192 -5.83 -0.82 9.33
CA TYR A 192 -6.02 -2.26 9.24
C TYR A 192 -4.83 -2.93 8.57
N TRP A 193 -4.37 -2.39 7.45
CA TRP A 193 -3.37 -3.06 6.64
C TRP A 193 -2.00 -3.18 7.31
N ALA A 194 -1.55 -2.11 7.96
CA ALA A 194 -0.33 -2.13 8.76
C ALA A 194 -0.40 -3.20 9.86
N MET A 195 -1.56 -3.36 10.50
CA MET A 195 -1.77 -4.40 11.50
C MET A 195 -1.69 -5.80 10.89
N VAL A 196 -2.35 -6.05 9.75
CA VAL A 196 -2.30 -7.35 9.07
C VAL A 196 -0.86 -7.73 8.74
N MET A 197 -0.10 -6.79 8.17
CA MET A 197 1.27 -7.05 7.74
C MET A 197 2.21 -7.31 8.92
N VAL A 198 2.14 -6.49 9.96
CA VAL A 198 3.05 -6.65 11.10
C VAL A 198 2.64 -7.84 11.96
N ALA A 199 1.36 -7.94 12.33
CA ALA A 199 0.90 -9.03 13.18
C ALA A 199 0.96 -10.40 12.49
N GLY A 200 0.54 -10.47 11.23
CA GLY A 200 0.47 -11.73 10.47
C GLY A 200 1.82 -12.38 10.24
N TYR A 201 2.89 -11.59 10.08
CA TYR A 201 4.20 -12.11 9.68
C TYR A 201 5.27 -12.05 10.77
N LEU A 202 5.16 -11.16 11.77
CA LEU A 202 6.14 -11.11 12.86
C LEU A 202 5.69 -11.87 14.10
N GLU A 203 4.42 -11.77 14.50
CA GLU A 203 3.96 -12.39 15.76
C GLU A 203 4.10 -13.92 15.81
N PRO A 204 3.94 -14.68 14.70
CA PRO A 204 4.20 -16.12 14.72
C PRO A 204 5.61 -16.50 15.21
N LEU A 205 6.60 -15.63 15.07
CA LEU A 205 7.98 -15.87 15.52
C LEU A 205 8.14 -15.91 17.04
N SER A 206 7.11 -15.49 17.79
CA SER A 206 7.08 -15.66 19.25
C SER A 206 6.76 -17.08 19.71
N LEU A 207 6.28 -17.95 18.80
CA LEU A 207 6.06 -19.36 19.09
C LEU A 207 7.39 -20.13 19.08
N PRO A 208 7.40 -21.37 19.64
CA PRO A 208 8.48 -22.32 19.41
C PRO A 208 8.72 -22.57 17.92
N GLU A 209 9.98 -22.84 17.55
CA GLU A 209 10.41 -22.96 16.15
C GLU A 209 9.69 -24.05 15.36
N ASP A 210 9.52 -25.22 15.97
CA ASP A 210 8.75 -26.34 15.45
C ASP A 210 7.28 -25.96 15.17
N VAL A 211 6.68 -25.14 16.03
CA VAL A 211 5.29 -24.72 15.91
C VAL A 211 5.13 -23.70 14.79
N TRP A 212 5.98 -22.67 14.73
CA TRP A 212 5.80 -21.67 13.68
C TRP A 212 6.26 -22.19 12.33
N ARG A 213 7.32 -22.99 12.21
CA ARG A 213 7.79 -23.55 10.91
C ARG A 213 6.84 -24.61 10.34
N SER A 214 6.09 -25.33 11.17
CA SER A 214 5.18 -26.39 10.71
C SER A 214 3.97 -25.89 9.91
N LYS A 215 3.64 -24.59 9.97
CA LYS A 215 2.59 -24.03 9.13
C LYS A 215 3.09 -23.94 7.66
N PRO A 216 2.35 -24.40 6.65
CA PRO A 216 2.76 -24.17 5.27
C PRO A 216 2.81 -22.66 5.00
N GLY A 217 3.85 -22.18 4.33
CA GLY A 217 3.83 -20.86 3.71
C GLY A 217 2.94 -20.88 2.48
N ASP A 218 2.43 -19.72 2.08
CA ASP A 218 1.81 -19.56 0.76
C ASP A 218 2.93 -19.60 -0.29
N ALA A 219 2.79 -20.43 -1.33
CA ALA A 219 3.79 -20.53 -2.40
C ALA A 219 3.97 -19.19 -3.12
N THR A 220 2.89 -18.41 -3.22
CA THR A 220 2.88 -17.08 -3.84
C THR A 220 3.17 -15.97 -2.84
N PHE A 221 3.31 -16.28 -1.54
CA PHE A 221 3.64 -15.31 -0.50
C PHE A 221 4.53 -15.95 0.58
N PRO A 222 5.83 -16.17 0.30
CA PRO A 222 6.73 -16.78 1.27
C PRO A 222 6.89 -15.90 2.51
N ARG A 223 7.21 -16.55 3.63
CA ARG A 223 7.25 -15.88 4.94
C ARG A 223 8.28 -14.76 5.00
N GLU A 224 9.42 -14.96 4.36
CA GLU A 224 10.50 -13.98 4.28
C GLU A 224 9.99 -12.67 3.68
N LEU A 225 9.22 -12.74 2.59
CA LEU A 225 8.60 -11.58 1.97
C LEU A 225 7.60 -10.90 2.90
N GLY A 226 6.78 -11.69 3.61
CA GLY A 226 5.87 -11.18 4.62
C GLY A 226 6.57 -10.49 5.80
N MET A 227 7.67 -11.06 6.27
CA MET A 227 8.48 -10.49 7.35
C MET A 227 9.14 -9.18 6.93
N GLU A 228 9.73 -9.13 5.74
CA GLU A 228 10.26 -7.88 5.16
C GLU A 228 9.17 -6.83 5.02
N THR A 229 7.98 -7.23 4.55
CA THR A 229 6.83 -6.34 4.45
C THR A 229 6.44 -5.77 5.81
N GLY A 230 6.31 -6.61 6.84
CA GLY A 230 6.05 -6.17 8.22
C GLY A 230 7.12 -5.21 8.74
N MET A 231 8.40 -5.48 8.45
CA MET A 231 9.52 -4.60 8.82
C MET A 231 9.49 -3.26 8.08
N ILE A 232 9.06 -3.21 6.82
CA ILE A 232 8.82 -1.96 6.10
C ILE A 232 7.78 -1.11 6.83
N TRP A 233 6.66 -1.70 7.25
CA TRP A 233 5.62 -0.98 7.99
C TRP A 233 6.11 -0.46 9.34
N LEU A 234 6.83 -1.29 10.12
CA LEU A 234 7.46 -0.86 11.37
C LEU A 234 8.44 0.29 11.15
N ARG A 235 9.23 0.23 10.08
CA ARG A 235 10.25 1.22 9.74
C ARG A 235 9.64 2.55 9.31
N VAL A 236 8.69 2.52 8.39
CA VAL A 236 8.18 3.72 7.73
C VAL A 236 7.03 4.35 8.54
N ALA A 237 6.13 3.53 9.06
CA ALA A 237 4.93 3.98 9.76
C ALA A 237 4.96 3.74 11.27
N GLY A 238 6.08 3.27 11.84
CA GLY A 238 6.19 2.88 13.25
C GLY A 238 5.72 3.93 14.25
N ALA A 239 6.02 5.21 14.04
CA ALA A 239 5.48 6.30 14.87
C ALA A 239 3.96 6.33 14.86
N ARG A 240 3.35 6.31 13.66
CA ARG A 240 1.89 6.33 13.48
C ARG A 240 1.25 5.10 14.11
N MET A 241 1.85 3.92 13.93
CA MET A 241 1.45 2.68 14.60
C MET A 241 1.48 2.82 16.12
N PHE A 242 2.56 3.37 16.67
CA PHE A 242 2.77 3.49 18.10
C PHE A 242 1.75 4.43 18.75
N ILE A 243 1.32 5.50 18.08
CA ILE A 243 0.30 6.43 18.60
C ILE A 243 -1.13 5.97 18.30
N CYS A 244 -1.32 5.08 17.32
CA CYS A 244 -2.63 4.53 16.99
C CYS A 244 -3.22 3.80 18.20
N ARG A 245 -4.52 4.00 18.44
CA ARG A 245 -5.28 3.34 19.51
C ARG A 245 -6.47 2.55 18.96
N LYS A 246 -6.52 2.31 17.64
CA LYS A 246 -7.59 1.54 17.04
C LYS A 246 -7.57 0.12 17.59
N VAL A 247 -8.71 -0.28 18.14
CA VAL A 247 -8.97 -1.64 18.62
C VAL A 247 -10.15 -2.20 17.85
N TRP A 248 -10.08 -3.49 17.54
CA TRP A 248 -11.15 -4.23 16.88
C TRP A 248 -11.80 -5.16 17.91
N GLY A 249 -13.14 -5.10 17.99
CA GLY A 249 -13.90 -5.94 18.92
C GLY A 249 -13.74 -7.42 18.59
N ARG A 250 -13.94 -8.29 19.59
CA ARG A 250 -13.89 -9.76 19.42
C ARG A 250 -14.88 -10.26 18.35
N ASP A 251 -15.98 -9.52 18.15
CA ASP A 251 -17.05 -9.81 17.20
C ASP A 251 -16.92 -9.07 15.86
N SER A 252 -15.83 -8.33 15.63
CA SER A 252 -15.62 -7.74 14.30
C SER A 252 -15.56 -8.89 13.30
N LYS A 253 -16.53 -8.95 12.37
CA LYS A 253 -16.68 -9.94 11.28
C LYS A 253 -15.55 -9.82 10.24
N ILE A 254 -14.35 -9.47 10.67
CA ILE A 254 -13.14 -9.56 9.89
C ILE A 254 -12.75 -11.04 9.95
N VAL A 255 -13.41 -11.82 9.11
CA VAL A 255 -13.29 -13.27 9.00
C VAL A 255 -11.87 -13.72 8.60
N THR A 256 -10.96 -12.80 8.25
CA THR A 256 -9.63 -13.09 7.69
C THR A 256 -8.44 -12.30 8.28
N GLY A 257 -8.44 -11.96 9.58
CA GLY A 257 -7.16 -11.99 10.33
C GLY A 257 -6.51 -10.70 10.85
N ALA A 258 -7.03 -9.48 10.63
CA ALA A 258 -6.38 -8.33 11.29
C ALA A 258 -6.51 -8.39 12.81
N GLY A 259 -5.37 -8.27 13.48
CA GLY A 259 -5.28 -8.32 14.93
C GLY A 259 -5.31 -9.73 15.53
N ARG A 260 -5.68 -10.77 14.78
CA ARG A 260 -5.55 -12.16 15.22
C ARG A 260 -4.12 -12.62 15.00
N SER A 261 -3.41 -12.71 16.11
CA SER A 261 -2.04 -13.18 16.24
C SER A 261 -1.84 -14.68 15.96
N GLY A 262 -2.92 -15.40 15.62
CA GLY A 262 -2.89 -16.87 15.60
C GLY A 262 -2.59 -17.49 16.98
N GLY A 263 -2.85 -16.76 18.08
CA GLY A 263 -2.68 -17.22 19.45
C GLY A 263 -1.43 -16.70 20.18
N THR A 264 -0.60 -15.89 19.52
CA THR A 264 0.66 -15.37 20.07
C THR A 264 0.51 -14.09 20.89
N TRP A 265 -0.41 -13.23 20.47
CA TRP A 265 -0.90 -12.06 21.20
C TRP A 265 -2.24 -12.40 21.87
N LYS A 266 -2.31 -12.30 23.20
CA LYS A 266 -3.50 -12.67 24.00
C LYS A 266 -4.31 -11.48 24.53
N SER A 267 -3.81 -10.25 24.33
CA SER A 267 -4.49 -9.04 24.78
C SER A 267 -5.45 -8.51 23.71
N VAL A 268 -5.82 -7.23 23.78
CA VAL A 268 -6.77 -6.57 22.89
C VAL A 268 -6.32 -6.67 21.42
N ALA A 269 -7.24 -7.07 20.54
CA ALA A 269 -6.99 -7.07 19.10
C ALA A 269 -6.91 -5.62 18.61
N GLY A 270 -5.72 -5.17 18.24
CA GLY A 270 -5.51 -3.77 17.86
C GLY A 270 -4.12 -3.25 18.16
N TYR A 271 -4.02 -1.94 18.14
CA TYR A 271 -2.85 -1.19 18.56
C TYR A 271 -2.89 -0.99 20.07
N HIS A 272 -2.00 -1.70 20.78
CA HIS A 272 -1.83 -1.60 22.24
C HIS A 272 -0.34 -1.33 22.55
N PRO A 273 0.01 -0.48 23.54
CA PRO A 273 1.40 -0.20 23.88
C PRO A 273 2.25 -1.46 24.13
N ASP A 274 1.70 -2.44 24.86
CA ASP A 274 2.40 -3.70 25.12
C ASP A 274 2.64 -4.53 23.84
N ARG A 275 1.80 -4.36 22.80
CA ARG A 275 1.98 -5.05 21.51
C ARG A 275 3.18 -4.49 20.75
N TRP A 276 3.45 -3.20 20.93
CA TRP A 276 4.65 -2.57 20.41
C TRP A 276 5.91 -3.11 21.08
N ALA A 277 5.88 -3.33 22.41
CA ALA A 277 6.98 -3.98 23.12
C ALA A 277 7.21 -5.41 22.58
N HIS A 278 6.12 -6.16 22.40
CA HIS A 278 6.17 -7.51 21.84
C HIS A 278 6.83 -7.58 20.45
N TRP A 279 6.45 -6.69 19.52
CA TRP A 279 7.09 -6.65 18.19
C TRP A 279 8.56 -6.29 18.26
N LYS A 280 8.96 -5.33 19.11
CA LYS A 280 10.38 -4.99 19.31
C LYS A 280 11.18 -6.18 19.82
N ASP A 281 10.63 -6.95 20.76
CA ASP A 281 11.31 -8.12 21.31
C ASP A 281 11.45 -9.24 20.28
N ILE A 282 10.46 -9.44 19.41
CA ILE A 282 10.56 -10.34 18.26
C ILE A 282 11.73 -9.94 17.34
N VAL A 283 11.80 -8.67 16.94
CA VAL A 283 12.84 -8.21 16.02
C VAL A 283 14.23 -8.28 16.68
N ARG A 284 14.35 -8.00 17.99
CA ARG A 284 15.60 -8.17 18.74
C ARG A 284 16.05 -9.61 18.77
N ALA A 285 15.16 -10.54 19.12
CA ALA A 285 15.45 -11.97 19.15
C ALA A 285 15.86 -12.48 17.77
N LEU A 286 15.21 -11.98 16.71
CA LEU A 286 15.58 -12.29 15.33
C LEU A 286 17.01 -11.85 15.01
N VAL A 287 17.38 -10.60 15.30
CA VAL A 287 18.73 -10.08 15.06
C VAL A 287 19.79 -10.77 15.93
N ALA A 288 19.44 -11.20 17.14
CA ALA A 288 20.30 -11.98 18.02
C ALA A 288 20.49 -13.45 17.58
N GLY A 289 19.76 -13.91 16.56
CA GLY A 289 19.83 -15.30 16.06
C GLY A 289 19.01 -16.29 16.89
N GLU A 290 18.17 -15.84 17.82
CA GLU A 290 17.34 -16.70 18.68
C GLU A 290 16.13 -17.31 17.96
N LYS A 291 15.90 -16.91 16.70
CA LYS A 291 14.75 -17.33 15.88
C LYS A 291 15.14 -18.20 14.69
N GLY A 292 16.30 -18.86 14.78
CA GLY A 292 16.86 -19.72 13.74
C GLY A 292 17.57 -18.94 12.64
N GLU A 293 18.07 -19.67 11.64
CA GLU A 293 18.71 -19.07 10.47
C GLU A 293 17.68 -18.54 9.48
N TRP A 294 17.90 -17.31 9.02
CA TRP A 294 17.08 -16.60 8.05
C TRP A 294 17.93 -16.06 6.92
N ARG A 295 17.30 -15.88 5.75
CA ARG A 295 17.95 -15.27 4.60
C ARG A 295 18.42 -13.83 4.89
N VAL A 296 19.45 -13.40 4.18
CA VAL A 296 20.14 -12.12 4.42
C VAL A 296 19.20 -10.91 4.33
N ASN A 297 18.26 -10.90 3.37
CA ASN A 297 17.24 -9.86 3.20
C ASN A 297 16.38 -9.67 4.46
N VAL A 298 15.93 -10.77 5.08
CA VAL A 298 15.16 -10.72 6.33
C VAL A 298 16.00 -10.16 7.48
N MET A 299 17.24 -10.65 7.60
CA MET A 299 18.15 -10.23 8.66
C MET A 299 18.52 -8.74 8.54
N ASP A 300 18.73 -8.26 7.32
CA ASP A 300 19.04 -6.86 7.06
C ASP A 300 17.84 -5.95 7.29
N ALA A 301 16.63 -6.36 6.86
CA ALA A 301 15.40 -5.65 7.19
C ALA A 301 15.17 -5.55 8.70
N ALA A 302 15.49 -6.61 9.46
CA ALA A 302 15.37 -6.65 10.91
C ALA A 302 16.36 -5.68 11.59
N LYS A 303 17.64 -5.71 11.19
CA LYS A 303 18.66 -4.79 11.69
C LYS A 303 18.29 -3.34 11.45
N VAL A 304 17.86 -3.00 10.22
CA VAL A 304 17.43 -1.63 9.87
C VAL A 304 16.25 -1.19 10.72
N SER A 305 15.28 -2.08 10.96
CA SER A 305 14.11 -1.78 11.80
C SER A 305 14.49 -1.52 13.26
N LEU A 306 15.48 -2.24 13.80
CA LEU A 306 15.97 -2.01 15.16
C LEU A 306 16.69 -0.67 15.31
N THR A 307 17.57 -0.32 14.38
CA THR A 307 18.33 0.94 14.40
C THR A 307 17.43 2.17 14.41
N LEU A 308 16.26 2.07 13.76
CA LEU A 308 15.26 3.15 13.75
C LEU A 308 14.37 3.12 15.00
N SER A 309 14.13 1.95 15.60
CA SER A 309 13.40 1.81 16.86
C SER A 309 14.22 2.15 18.12
N SER A 310 15.55 2.19 18.01
CA SER A 310 16.48 2.54 19.10
C SER A 310 16.77 4.04 19.18
N LEU A 311 16.46 4.80 18.13
CA LEU A 311 16.26 6.25 18.23
C LEU A 311 15.06 6.46 19.16
N ASP A 312 15.35 6.94 20.36
CA ASP A 312 14.43 7.19 21.46
C ASP A 312 13.07 7.72 20.97
N LEU A 313 11.96 7.28 21.57
CA LEU A 313 10.58 7.70 21.23
C LEU A 313 10.41 9.23 21.17
N ARG A 314 11.30 9.96 21.85
CA ARG A 314 11.44 11.42 21.80
C ARG A 314 11.83 11.95 20.41
N VAL A 315 12.72 11.26 19.69
CA VAL A 315 13.09 11.60 18.29
C VAL A 315 11.90 11.36 17.37
N TRP A 316 11.19 10.24 17.52
CA TRP A 316 9.97 9.93 16.76
C TRP A 316 8.86 10.96 16.98
N LEU A 317 8.65 11.41 18.23
CA LEU A 317 7.71 12.48 18.54
C LEU A 317 8.17 13.84 17.99
N THR A 318 9.47 14.11 17.94
CA THR A 318 9.99 15.37 17.38
C THR A 318 9.81 15.43 15.86
N PHE A 319 9.99 14.32 15.14
CA PHE A 319 9.69 14.24 13.71
C PHE A 319 8.19 14.30 13.42
N ALA A 320 7.36 13.63 14.23
CA ALA A 320 5.90 13.69 14.09
C ALA A 320 5.33 15.10 14.39
N VAL A 321 5.88 15.80 15.39
CA VAL A 321 5.48 17.17 15.73
C VAL A 321 6.03 18.18 14.72
N GLY A 322 7.21 17.95 14.15
CA GLY A 322 7.82 18.78 13.11
C GLY A 322 6.97 18.90 11.84
N TYR A 323 6.33 17.81 11.41
CA TYR A 323 5.38 17.82 10.28
C TYR A 323 4.00 18.40 10.65
N SER A 324 3.59 18.32 11.91
CA SER A 324 2.29 18.87 12.37
C SER A 324 2.27 20.41 12.51
N ARG A 325 3.43 21.06 12.57
CA ARG A 325 3.53 22.52 12.85
C ARG A 325 3.23 23.43 11.66
N HIS A 326 2.92 22.89 10.48
CA HIS A 326 2.50 23.70 9.32
C HIS A 326 1.03 23.54 8.93
N TRP A 327 0.24 22.78 9.69
CA TRP A 327 -1.17 22.54 9.35
C TRP A 327 -2.07 22.60 10.57
N TRP A 328 -2.21 23.79 11.15
CA TRP A 328 -3.34 24.17 12.02
C TRP A 328 -3.56 25.69 11.94
N PRO A 329 -4.48 26.19 11.11
CA PRO A 329 -5.18 27.43 11.42
C PRO A 329 -6.41 27.09 12.27
N TRP A 330 -6.41 27.68 13.45
CA TRP A 330 -7.51 27.77 14.40
C TRP A 330 -8.88 28.05 13.75
N ARG A 331 -9.93 27.40 14.27
CA ARG A 331 -11.23 28.04 14.47
C ARG A 331 -11.76 27.66 15.84
N GLU A 332 -11.93 28.69 16.67
CA GLU A 332 -12.82 28.73 17.83
C GLU A 332 -14.29 28.78 17.39
#